data_AF-A0A9D6TUZ9-F1
#
_entry.id   AF-A0A9D6TUZ9-F1
#
_cell.length_a   1.000
_cell.length_b   1.000
_cell.length_c   1.000
_cell.angle_alpha   90.00
_cell.angle_beta   90.00
_cell.angle_gamma   90.00
#
_symmetry.space_group_name_H-M   'P 1'
#
loop_
_entity.id
_entity.type
_entity.pdbx_description
1 polymer ?
#
loop_
_entity_poly.entity_id
_entity_poly.type
_entity_poly.pdbx_seq_one_letter_code
_entity_poly.pdbx_strand_id
1 'polypeptide(L)'
;MDPWRVSHFRAEKFRKAFPGAGEYLDAIEKTFPHVVPDPVIPGADEYQRKLSFEITGALAKRKSPKEALDGAFVEWEKIAGRRGRDKQKAAWGEKMAEMKSLGIEYRPDWAAKAK
;
A
#
# COMPACT_ATOMS: atom_id res chain seq x y z
N MET A 1 -13.14 -1.26 14.07
CA MET A 1 -11.94 -0.41 14.14
C MET A 1 -10.79 -1.30 13.73
N ASP A 2 -10.15 -0.99 12.61
CA ASP A 2 -9.17 -1.88 12.00
C ASP A 2 -7.88 -1.95 12.84
N PRO A 3 -7.18 -3.10 12.84
CA PRO A 3 -5.97 -3.27 13.64
C PRO A 3 -4.80 -2.48 13.04
N TRP A 4 -4.30 -1.47 13.78
CA TRP A 4 -3.15 -0.65 13.37
C TRP A 4 -1.95 -0.70 14.33
N ARG A 5 -2.01 -1.51 15.40
CA ARG A 5 -0.89 -1.72 16.35
C ARG A 5 -0.50 -3.18 16.36
N VAL A 6 0.77 -3.47 16.65
CA VAL A 6 1.27 -4.85 16.83
C VAL A 6 0.42 -5.65 17.83
N SER A 7 0.02 -5.01 18.93
CA SER A 7 -0.85 -5.64 19.93
C SER A 7 -2.23 -6.02 19.39
N HIS A 8 -2.75 -5.32 18.38
CA HIS A 8 -4.05 -5.64 17.78
C HIS A 8 -4.01 -6.94 16.96
N PHE A 9 -2.89 -7.25 16.27
CA PHE A 9 -2.76 -8.49 15.49
C PHE A 9 -2.72 -9.76 16.36
N ARG A 10 -2.32 -9.60 17.63
CA ARG A 10 -2.14 -10.70 18.59
C ARG A 10 -3.31 -10.85 19.57
N ALA A 11 -4.10 -9.79 19.77
CA ALA A 11 -5.19 -9.79 20.72
C ALA A 11 -6.33 -10.73 20.30
N GLU A 12 -6.77 -11.57 21.24
CA GLU A 12 -7.78 -12.61 21.01
C GLU A 12 -9.09 -12.06 20.44
N LYS A 13 -9.53 -10.89 20.94
CA LYS A 13 -10.73 -10.19 20.45
C LYS A 13 -10.70 -9.96 18.93
N PHE A 14 -9.55 -9.59 18.37
CA PHE A 14 -9.40 -9.37 16.93
C PHE A 14 -9.27 -10.68 16.16
N ARG A 15 -8.50 -11.64 16.69
CA ARG A 15 -8.30 -12.96 16.07
C ARG A 15 -9.59 -13.80 15.99
N LYS A 16 -10.61 -13.45 16.77
CA LYS A 16 -11.95 -14.10 16.77
C LYS A 16 -13.04 -13.22 16.15
N ALA A 17 -12.71 -12.09 15.52
CA ALA A 17 -13.71 -11.15 15.03
C ALA A 17 -14.58 -11.71 13.89
N PHE A 18 -14.03 -12.61 13.07
CA PHE A 18 -14.72 -13.30 11.98
C PHE A 18 -13.99 -14.61 11.63
N PRO A 19 -14.64 -15.56 10.91
CA PRO A 19 -13.98 -16.77 10.44
C PRO A 19 -12.74 -16.46 9.59
N GLY A 20 -11.58 -17.01 9.96
CA GLY A 20 -10.31 -16.72 9.27
C GLY A 20 -9.62 -15.41 9.70
N ALA A 21 -10.15 -14.69 10.70
CA ALA A 21 -9.54 -13.45 11.18
C ALA A 21 -8.08 -13.64 11.63
N GLY A 22 -7.75 -14.75 12.29
CA GLY A 22 -6.36 -15.07 12.65
C GLY A 22 -5.42 -15.10 11.44
N GLU A 23 -5.80 -15.83 10.38
CA GLU A 23 -5.01 -15.98 9.14
C GLU A 23 -4.87 -14.64 8.41
N TYR A 24 -5.95 -13.86 8.37
CA TYR A 24 -5.96 -12.51 7.81
C TYR A 24 -4.98 -11.58 8.54
N LEU A 25 -4.98 -11.60 9.88
CA LEU A 25 -4.09 -10.77 10.69
C LEU A 25 -2.63 -11.22 10.56
N ASP A 26 -2.37 -12.53 10.49
CA ASP A 26 -1.02 -13.07 10.26
C ASP A 26 -0.48 -12.65 8.89
N ALA A 27 -1.34 -12.62 7.86
CA ALA A 27 -0.98 -12.12 6.53
C ALA A 27 -0.65 -10.61 6.55
N ILE A 28 -1.38 -9.81 7.33
CA ILE A 28 -1.08 -8.37 7.48
C ILE A 28 0.24 -8.18 8.23
N GLU A 29 0.45 -8.84 9.38
CA GLU A 29 1.68 -8.70 10.17
C GLU A 29 2.91 -9.10 9.33
N LYS A 30 2.81 -10.17 8.52
CA LYS A 30 3.87 -10.61 7.62
C LYS A 30 4.16 -9.63 6.48
N THR A 31 3.15 -8.91 5.98
CA THR A 31 3.31 -7.96 4.88
C THR A 31 3.65 -6.55 5.34
N PHE A 32 3.52 -6.25 6.63
CA PHE A 32 3.82 -4.94 7.24
C PHE A 32 5.19 -4.36 6.85
N PRO A 33 6.29 -5.15 6.82
CA PRO A 33 7.61 -4.65 6.39
C PRO A 33 7.71 -4.30 4.91
N HIS A 34 6.72 -4.70 4.11
CA HIS A 34 6.67 -4.53 2.65
C HIS A 34 5.61 -3.51 2.21
N VAL A 35 4.94 -2.84 3.15
CA VAL A 35 3.90 -1.86 2.84
C VAL A 35 4.52 -0.69 2.09
N VAL A 36 3.94 -0.38 0.94
CA VAL A 36 4.23 0.83 0.18
C VAL A 36 3.30 1.92 0.71
N PRO A 37 3.81 3.12 1.07
CA PRO A 37 2.97 4.23 1.46
C PRO A 37 1.94 4.51 0.36
N ASP A 38 0.68 4.68 0.76
CA ASP A 38 -0.37 5.03 -0.18
C ASP A 38 -0.04 6.38 -0.84
N PRO A 39 -0.19 6.50 -2.18
CA PRO A 39 0.05 7.76 -2.85
C PRO A 39 -0.97 8.78 -2.37
N VAL A 40 -0.49 9.91 -1.85
CA VAL A 40 -1.37 11.00 -1.39
C VAL A 40 -1.37 12.09 -2.47
N ILE A 41 -1.95 11.75 -3.62
CA ILE A 41 -2.07 12.62 -4.79
C ILE A 41 -3.49 12.57 -5.36
N PRO A 42 -3.96 13.62 -6.05
CA PRO A 42 -5.27 13.60 -6.69
C PRO A 42 -5.42 12.43 -7.68
N GLY A 43 -6.37 11.53 -7.41
CA GLY A 43 -6.61 10.32 -8.21
C GLY A 43 -5.86 9.07 -7.79
N ALA A 44 -5.20 9.09 -6.62
CA ALA A 44 -4.53 7.93 -6.02
C ALA A 44 -5.36 6.64 -6.02
N ASP A 45 -6.67 6.78 -5.81
CA ASP A 45 -7.64 5.69 -5.81
C ASP A 45 -7.74 4.97 -7.16
N GLU A 46 -7.48 5.65 -8.29
CA GLU A 46 -7.40 4.99 -9.59
C GLU A 46 -6.19 4.06 -9.70
N TYR A 47 -5.05 4.48 -9.16
CA TYR A 47 -3.84 3.65 -9.13
C TYR A 47 -4.08 2.39 -8.29
N GLN A 48 -4.63 2.57 -7.07
CA GLN A 48 -4.95 1.46 -6.17
C GLN A 48 -5.97 0.49 -6.78
N ARG A 49 -7.03 0.98 -7.43
CA ARG A 49 -8.03 0.12 -8.09
C ARG A 49 -7.42 -0.73 -9.20
N LYS A 50 -6.51 -0.16 -10.02
CA LYS A 50 -5.83 -0.92 -11.08
C LYS A 50 -4.90 -1.99 -10.53
N LEU A 51 -4.15 -1.66 -9.47
CA LEU A 51 -3.33 -2.64 -8.77
C LEU A 51 -4.17 -3.77 -8.16
N SER A 52 -5.27 -3.43 -7.48
CA SER A 52 -6.18 -4.41 -6.89
C SER A 52 -6.79 -5.35 -7.94
N PHE A 53 -7.17 -4.83 -9.10
CA PHE A 53 -7.68 -5.65 -10.20
C PHE A 53 -6.64 -6.67 -10.69
N GLU A 54 -5.41 -6.22 -10.91
CA GLU A 54 -4.32 -7.06 -11.39
C GLU A 54 -3.90 -8.13 -10.36
N ILE A 55 -3.75 -7.75 -9.09
CA ILE A 55 -3.46 -8.68 -7.99
C ILE A 55 -4.56 -9.74 -7.85
N THR A 56 -5.83 -9.35 -8.02
CA THR A 56 -6.94 -10.32 -8.00
C THR A 56 -6.80 -11.37 -9.10
N GLY A 57 -6.28 -10.98 -10.28
CA GLY A 57 -5.92 -11.90 -11.35
C GLY A 57 -4.84 -12.90 -10.94
N ALA A 58 -3.78 -12.44 -10.26
CA ALA A 58 -2.72 -13.30 -9.75
C ALA A 58 -3.21 -14.27 -8.66
N LEU A 59 -4.00 -13.77 -7.70
CA LEU A 59 -4.60 -14.59 -6.63
C LEU A 59 -5.52 -15.67 -7.19
N ALA A 60 -6.26 -15.36 -8.26
CA ALA A 60 -7.08 -16.31 -8.99
C ALA A 60 -6.28 -17.25 -9.91
N LYS A 61 -4.95 -17.23 -9.87
CA LYS A 61 -4.03 -18.02 -10.71
C LYS A 61 -4.21 -17.79 -12.22
N ARG A 62 -4.78 -16.64 -12.62
CA ARG A 62 -4.97 -16.25 -14.03
C ARG A 62 -3.76 -15.51 -14.62
N LYS A 63 -2.89 -14.98 -13.75
CA LYS A 63 -1.63 -14.32 -14.10
C LYS A 63 -0.56 -14.75 -13.11
N SER A 64 0.70 -14.74 -13.52
CA SER A 64 1.82 -14.77 -12.56
C SER A 64 1.86 -13.44 -11.78
N PRO A 65 2.48 -13.42 -10.58
CA PRO A 65 2.68 -12.17 -9.83
C PRO A 65 3.39 -11.09 -10.65
N LYS A 66 4.37 -11.49 -11.47
CA LYS A 66 5.10 -10.56 -12.35
C LYS A 66 4.18 -9.94 -13.41
N GLU A 67 3.41 -10.76 -14.12
CA GLU A 67 2.50 -10.27 -15.16
C GLU A 67 1.42 -9.32 -14.60
N ALA A 68 0.93 -9.59 -13.39
CA ALA A 68 -0.01 -8.69 -12.72
C ALA A 68 0.63 -7.33 -12.39
N LEU A 69 1.83 -7.31 -11.83
CA LEU A 69 2.53 -6.05 -11.52
C LEU A 69 2.89 -5.27 -12.79
N ASP A 70 3.34 -5.96 -13.84
CA ASP A 70 3.61 -5.34 -15.15
C ASP A 70 2.32 -4.74 -15.75
N GLY A 71 1.18 -5.45 -15.64
CA GLY A 71 -0.12 -4.95 -16.07
C GLY A 71 -0.57 -3.70 -15.30
N ALA A 72 -0.36 -3.69 -13.98
CA ALA A 72 -0.69 -2.54 -13.14
C ALA A 72 0.15 -1.31 -13.53
N PHE A 73 1.44 -1.51 -13.80
CA PHE A 73 2.34 -0.46 -14.27
C PHE A 73 1.86 0.17 -15.59
N VAL A 74 1.46 -0.64 -16.57
CA VAL A 74 0.93 -0.14 -17.85
C VAL A 74 -0.32 0.73 -17.64
N GLU A 75 -1.23 0.33 -16.75
CA GLU A 75 -2.42 1.12 -16.43
C GLU A 75 -2.08 2.41 -15.69
N TRP A 76 -1.09 2.39 -14.80
CA TRP A 76 -0.60 3.58 -14.11
C TRP A 76 0.02 4.60 -15.05
N GLU A 77 0.76 4.17 -16.07
CA GLU A 77 1.29 5.06 -17.11
C GLU A 77 0.18 5.79 -17.86
N LYS A 78 -0.94 5.11 -18.16
CA LYS A 78 -2.11 5.73 -18.78
C LYS A 78 -2.76 6.77 -17.84
N ILE A 79 -2.90 6.44 -16.55
CA ILE A 79 -3.47 7.35 -15.55
C ILE A 79 -2.57 8.59 -15.40
N ALA A 80 -1.26 8.41 -15.25
CA ALA A 80 -0.29 9.49 -15.12
C ALA A 80 -0.27 10.39 -16.36
N GLY A 81 -0.37 9.81 -17.56
CA GLY A 81 -0.49 10.56 -18.81
C GLY A 81 -1.75 11.44 -18.82
N ARG A 82 -2.92 10.85 -18.58
CA ARG A 82 -4.20 11.58 -18.56
C ARG A 82 -4.26 12.68 -17.49
N ARG A 83 -3.70 12.43 -16.30
CA ARG A 83 -3.70 13.37 -15.18
C ARG A 83 -2.62 14.46 -15.28
N GLY A 84 -1.66 14.28 -16.19
CA GLY A 84 -0.50 15.15 -16.34
C GLY A 84 0.60 14.78 -15.34
N ARG A 85 1.66 14.15 -15.83
CA ARG A 85 2.74 13.61 -14.98
C ARG A 85 3.38 14.68 -14.10
N ASP A 86 3.62 15.88 -14.64
CA ASP A 86 4.27 16.95 -13.87
C ASP A 86 3.35 17.51 -12.78
N LYS A 87 2.03 17.54 -13.02
CA LYS A 87 1.04 17.91 -11.99
C LYS A 87 1.02 16.88 -10.85
N GLN A 88 1.07 15.60 -11.19
CA GLN A 88 1.12 14.51 -10.20
C GLN A 88 2.42 14.57 -9.38
N LYS A 89 3.57 14.82 -10.02
CA LYS A 89 4.85 15.03 -9.34
C LYS A 89 4.83 16.25 -8.43
N ALA A 90 4.27 17.37 -8.87
CA ALA A 90 4.14 18.58 -8.06
C ALA A 90 3.28 18.33 -6.81
N ALA A 91 2.10 17.73 -6.98
CA ALA A 91 1.22 17.38 -5.86
C ALA A 91 1.90 16.44 -4.85
N TRP A 92 2.66 15.45 -5.34
CA TRP A 92 3.45 14.60 -4.45
C TRP A 92 4.55 15.38 -3.72
N GLY A 93 5.25 16.28 -4.42
CA GLY A 93 6.27 17.14 -3.85
C GLY A 93 5.74 18.04 -2.73
N GLU A 94 4.57 18.66 -2.94
CA GLU A 94 3.87 19.45 -1.92
C GLU A 94 3.55 18.60 -0.68
N LYS A 95 3.02 17.38 -0.88
CA LYS A 95 2.74 16.48 0.24
C LYS A 95 4.01 16.09 1.00
N MET A 96 5.09 15.79 0.28
CA MET A 96 6.38 15.47 0.90
C MET A 96 6.91 16.64 1.73
N ALA A 97 6.75 17.88 1.26
CA ALA A 97 7.12 19.08 2.00
C ALA A 97 6.26 19.26 3.27
N GLU A 98 4.94 19.04 3.18
CA GLU A 98 4.01 19.07 4.31
C GLU A 98 4.35 17.99 5.35
N MET A 99 4.58 16.75 4.92
CA MET A 99 4.99 15.67 5.83
C MET A 99 6.28 16.04 6.57
N LYS A 100 7.26 16.59 5.85
CA LYS A 100 8.51 17.04 6.45
C LYS A 100 8.30 18.17 7.47
N SER A 101 7.43 19.14 7.20
CA SER A 101 7.15 20.23 8.15
C SER A 101 6.46 19.76 9.43
N LEU A 102 5.74 18.63 9.36
CA LEU A 102 5.13 17.95 10.50
C LEU A 102 6.09 16.97 11.21
N GLY A 103 7.35 16.87 10.77
CA GLY A 103 8.34 15.94 11.32
C GLY A 103 8.17 14.48 10.85
N ILE A 104 7.33 14.24 9.85
CA ILE A 104 7.16 12.93 9.21
C ILE A 104 8.25 12.81 8.14
N GLU A 105 9.34 12.14 8.49
CA GLU A 105 10.49 11.93 7.61
C GLU A 105 10.71 10.45 7.31
N TYR A 106 11.14 10.14 6.09
CA TYR A 106 11.57 8.78 5.76
C TYR A 106 12.90 8.47 6.45
N ARG A 107 12.87 7.50 7.37
CA ARG A 107 14.01 7.11 8.21
C ARG A 107 14.33 5.63 8.01
N PRO A 108 15.01 5.25 6.91
CA PRO A 108 15.33 3.86 6.62
C PRO A 108 16.23 3.23 7.69
N ASP A 109 17.00 4.05 8.41
CA ASP A 109 17.86 3.65 9.52
C ASP A 109 17.07 3.13 10.74
N TRP A 110 15.82 3.57 10.92
CA TRP A 110 14.99 3.12 12.04
C TRP A 110 14.54 1.66 11.88
N ALA A 111 14.22 1.24 10.66
CA ALA A 111 13.87 -0.15 10.36
C ALA A 111 15.07 -1.09 10.60
N ALA A 112 16.29 -0.64 10.32
CA ALA A 112 17.51 -1.42 10.55
C ALA A 112 17.83 -1.60 12.05
N LYS A 113 17.45 -0.63 12.90
CA LYS A 113 17.69 -0.65 14.35
C LYS A 113 16.59 -1.37 15.16
N ALA A 114 15.48 -1.74 14.53
CA ALA A 114 14.36 -2.43 15.16
C ALA A 114 14.51 -3.97 15.17
N LYS A 115 15.65 -4.50 14.72
CA LYS A 115 16.05 -5.90 14.88
C LYS A 115 16.75 -6.10 16.22
#